data_AF-A0A9D8RT69-F1
#
_entry.id   AF-A0A9D8RT69-F1
#
_cell.length_a   1.000
_cell.length_b   1.000
_cell.length_c   1.000
_cell.angle_alpha   90.00
_cell.angle_beta   90.00
_cell.angle_gamma   90.00
#
_symmetry.space_group_name_H-M   'P 1'
#
loop_
_entity.id
_entity.type
_entity.pdbx_description
1 polymer ?
#
loop_
_entity_poly.entity_id
_entity_poly.type
_entity_poly.pdbx_seq_one_letter_code
_entity_poly.pdbx_strand_id
1 'polypeptide(L)' 'MSRMYGTVSMGLRAPIIRQGDDLAKIVTGSVLDAMKEEGLVPRDRDVVCMTEAIVARAQGNYASVDNIATDVR' A
#
# COMPACT_ATOMS: atom_id res chain seq x y z
N MET A 1 23.56 12.61 22.83
CA MET A 1 22.53 12.47 21.78
C MET A 1 23.19 11.84 20.57
N SER A 2 22.74 10.67 20.10
CA SER A 2 23.31 10.03 18.90
C SER A 2 22.23 9.39 18.01
N ARG A 3 21.09 10.06 17.83
CA ARG A 3 20.16 9.68 16.76
C ARG A 3 20.67 10.28 15.46
N MET A 4 21.42 9.49 14.68
CA MET A 4 21.96 9.90 13.38
C MET A 4 20.91 9.88 12.27
N TYR A 5 19.86 9.06 12.42
CA TYR A 5 18.79 8.93 11.43
C TYR A 5 17.57 9.78 11.81
N GLY A 6 17.09 10.59 10.87
CA GLY A 6 15.85 11.36 10.97
C GLY A 6 14.60 10.50 10.78
N THR A 7 13.57 11.06 10.14
CA THR A 7 12.41 10.30 9.64
C THR A 7 12.84 9.46 8.45
N VAL A 8 12.44 8.18 8.44
CA VAL A 8 12.76 7.23 7.37
C VAL A 8 11.46 6.82 6.70
N SER A 9 11.43 6.87 5.38
CA SER A 9 10.37 6.28 4.56
C SER A 9 10.99 5.18 3.72
N MET A 10 10.35 4.02 3.68
CA MET A 10 10.83 2.85 2.96
C MET A 10 9.68 2.11 2.28
N GLY A 11 9.97 1.49 1.14
CA GLY A 11 9.01 0.68 0.42
C GLY A 11 9.03 -0.77 0.89
N LEU A 12 7.85 -1.38 1.00
CA LEU A 12 7.69 -2.83 1.17
C LEU A 12 7.18 -3.44 -0.13
N ARG A 13 7.67 -4.64 -0.46
CA ARG A 13 7.16 -5.39 -1.61
C ARG A 13 5.90 -6.13 -1.21
N ALA A 14 4.78 -5.72 -1.80
CA ALA A 14 3.50 -6.40 -1.70
C ALA A 14 3.25 -7.26 -2.97
N PRO A 15 2.35 -8.26 -2.91
CA PRO A 15 1.92 -9.00 -4.09
C PRO A 15 1.14 -8.11 -5.08
N ILE A 16 0.90 -8.63 -6.28
CA ILE A 16 0.05 -7.95 -7.28
C ILE A 16 -1.40 -7.92 -6.77
N ILE A 17 -1.92 -6.72 -6.56
CA ILE A 17 -3.29 -6.46 -6.12
C ILE A 17 -4.30 -6.64 -7.25
N ARG A 18 -5.39 -7.35 -6.96
CA ARG A 18 -6.50 -7.67 -7.86
C ARG A 18 -7.83 -7.21 -7.26
N GLN A 19 -8.83 -7.11 -8.12
CA GLN A 19 -10.18 -6.77 -7.70
C GLN A 19 -10.73 -7.81 -6.71
N GLY A 20 -11.31 -7.35 -5.61
CA GLY A 20 -11.84 -8.17 -4.53
C GLY A 20 -10.83 -8.52 -3.43
N ASP A 21 -9.56 -8.13 -3.58
CA ASP A 21 -8.52 -8.42 -2.58
C ASP A 21 -8.80 -7.67 -1.26
N ASP A 22 -8.56 -8.36 -0.13
CA ASP A 22 -8.57 -7.76 1.20
C ASP A 22 -7.25 -7.04 1.47
N LEU A 23 -7.23 -5.73 1.22
CA LEU A 23 -6.04 -4.90 1.40
C LEU A 23 -5.57 -4.82 2.84
N ALA A 24 -6.47 -4.82 3.83
CA ALA A 24 -6.08 -4.73 5.23
C ALA A 24 -5.28 -5.98 5.61
N LYS A 25 -5.76 -7.15 5.20
CA LYS A 25 -5.06 -8.43 5.42
C LYS A 25 -3.75 -8.51 4.63
N ILE A 26 -3.72 -8.11 3.36
CA ILE A 26 -2.51 -8.15 2.54
C ILE A 26 -1.43 -7.23 3.11
N VAL A 27 -1.77 -5.98 3.41
CA VAL A 27 -0.81 -4.97 3.86
C VAL A 27 -0.24 -5.32 5.23
N THR A 28 -1.09 -5.74 6.17
CA THR A 28 -0.63 -6.21 7.49
C THR A 28 0.24 -7.45 7.37
N GLY A 29 -0.12 -8.39 6.49
CA GLY A 29 0.70 -9.56 6.16
C GLY A 29 2.08 -9.18 5.63
N SER A 30 2.18 -8.30 4.62
CA SER A 30 3.47 -7.86 4.07
C SER A 30 4.36 -7.15 5.10
N VAL A 31 3.78 -6.41 6.06
CA VAL A 31 4.54 -5.83 7.18
C VAL A 31 5.07 -6.93 8.10
N LEU A 32 4.23 -7.89 8.50
CA LEU A 32 4.64 -9.00 9.36
C LEU A 32 5.72 -9.89 8.70
N ASP A 33 5.59 -10.15 7.40
CA ASP A 33 6.58 -10.90 6.63
C ASP A 33 7.91 -10.14 6.58
N ALA A 34 7.88 -8.82 6.33
CA ALA A 34 9.10 -7.99 6.37
C ALA A 34 9.74 -7.94 7.78
N MET A 35 8.95 -7.99 8.85
CA MET A 35 9.48 -8.10 10.22
C MET A 35 10.21 -9.44 10.42
N LYS A 36 9.64 -10.52 9.89
CA LYS A 36 10.16 -11.89 10.05
C LYS A 36 11.36 -12.17 9.17
N GLU A 37 11.34 -11.74 7.91
CA GLU A 37 12.30 -12.12 6.88
C GLU A 37 13.45 -11.11 6.72
N GLU A 38 13.13 -9.81 6.84
CA GLU A 38 14.08 -8.71 6.58
C GLU A 38 14.43 -7.92 7.85
N GLY A 39 13.87 -8.31 9.01
CA GLY A 39 14.14 -7.66 10.29
C GLY A 39 13.60 -6.23 10.39
N LEU A 40 12.50 -5.92 9.68
CA LEU A 40 11.78 -4.66 9.87
C LEU A 40 11.37 -4.51 11.35
N VAL A 41 11.66 -3.36 11.95
CA VAL A 41 11.26 -3.05 13.33
C VAL A 41 10.38 -1.79 13.33
N PRO A 42 9.05 -1.95 13.17
CA PRO A 42 8.11 -0.85 13.34
C PRO A 42 8.20 -0.28 14.75
N ARG A 43 8.07 1.03 14.87
CA ARG A 43 8.11 1.78 16.12
C ARG A 43 6.73 2.31 16.46
N ASP A 44 6.54 2.67 17.72
CA ASP A 44 5.33 3.37 18.12
C ASP A 44 5.13 4.63 17.25
N ARG A 45 3.91 4.78 16.73
CA ARG A 45 3.48 5.85 15.81
C ARG A 45 4.09 5.83 14.40
N ASP A 46 4.74 4.75 13.99
CA ASP A 46 5.03 4.57 12.57
C ASP A 46 3.72 4.48 11.77
N VAL A 47 3.76 4.96 10.53
CA VAL A 47 2.59 5.03 9.65
C VAL A 47 2.77 4.05 8.50
N VAL A 48 1.77 3.18 8.31
CA VAL A 48 1.69 2.31 7.14
C VAL A 48 0.94 3.04 6.04
N CYS A 49 1.60 3.22 4.90
CA CYS A 49 1.04 3.92 3.75
C CYS A 49 0.76 2.92 2.62
N MET A 50 -0.31 3.20 1.86
CA MET A 50 -0.60 2.56 0.59
C MET A 50 -1.06 3.61 -0.41
N THR A 51 -0.76 3.39 -1.69
CA THR A 51 -1.20 4.32 -2.74
C THR A 51 -2.68 4.13 -3.05
N GLU A 52 -3.33 5.21 -3.47
CA GLU A 52 -4.72 5.20 -3.93
C GLU A 52 -4.93 4.21 -5.07
N ALA A 53 -3.92 4.01 -5.92
CA ALA A 53 -3.98 3.08 -7.03
C ALA A 53 -4.31 1.66 -6.55
N ILE A 54 -3.69 1.15 -5.49
CA ILE A 54 -3.99 -0.23 -5.04
C ILE A 54 -5.39 -0.35 -4.44
N VAL A 55 -5.88 0.72 -3.81
CA VAL A 55 -7.26 0.81 -3.31
C VAL A 55 -8.24 0.74 -4.46
N ALA A 56 -8.02 1.53 -5.52
CA ALA A 56 -8.84 1.50 -6.72
C ALA A 56 -8.83 0.13 -7.40
N ARG A 57 -7.66 -0.53 -7.49
CA ARG A 57 -7.55 -1.89 -8.04
C ARG A 57 -8.39 -2.90 -7.25
N ALA A 58 -8.27 -2.92 -5.92
CA ALA A 58 -9.01 -3.84 -5.06
C ALA A 58 -10.53 -3.61 -5.13
N GLN A 59 -10.95 -2.35 -5.20
CA GLN A 59 -12.37 -1.99 -5.32
C GLN A 59 -12.92 -2.20 -6.75
N GLY A 60 -12.08 -2.50 -7.74
CA GLY A 60 -12.50 -2.51 -9.14
C GLY A 60 -12.94 -1.13 -9.64
N ASN A 61 -12.44 -0.06 -9.01
CA ASN A 61 -12.82 1.32 -9.29
C ASN A 61 -12.06 1.85 -10.50
N TYR A 62 -12.47 1.42 -11.70
CA TYR A 62 -11.90 1.85 -12.98
C TYR A 62 -12.94 2.60 -13.82
N ALA A 63 -12.50 3.66 -14.49
CA ALA A 63 -13.25 4.28 -15.57
C ALA A 63 -12.88 3.60 -16.90
N SER A 64 -13.88 3.14 -17.65
CA SER A 64 -13.67 2.73 -19.04
C SER A 64 -13.48 3.96 -19.94
N VAL A 65 -12.98 3.74 -21.16
CA VAL A 65 -12.91 4.81 -22.17
C VAL A 65 -14.30 5.37 -22.48
N ASP A 66 -15.33 4.53 -22.49
CA ASP A 66 -16.72 4.95 -22.72
C ASP A 66 -17.27 5.83 -21.59
N ASN A 67 -16.93 5.50 -20.33
CA ASN A 67 -17.29 6.34 -19.18
C ASN A 67 -16.71 7.75 -19.35
N ILE A 68 -15.43 7.84 -19.74
CA ILE A 68 -14.74 9.11 -19.96
C ILE A 68 -15.34 9.86 -21.15
N ALA A 69 -15.59 9.17 -22.27
CA ALA A 69 -16.16 9.76 -23.47
C ALA A 69 -17.59 10.32 -23.25
N THR A 70 -18.33 9.75 -22.31
CA THR A 70 -19.67 10.22 -21.92
C THR A 70 -19.60 11.48 -21.04
N ASP A 71 -18.63 11.53 -20.12
CA ASP A 71 -18.48 12.64 -19.17
C ASP A 71 -17.99 13.95 -19.81
N VAL A 72 -17.18 13.86 -20.87
CA VAL A 72 -16.58 15.03 -21.55
C VAL A 72 -17.47 15.65 -22.65
N ARG A 73 -18.72 15.20 -22.79
CA ARG A 73 -19.71 15.77 -23.72
C ARG A 73 -20.55 16.84 -23.04
#